data_AF-A0A1N6WYE3-F1
#
_entry.id   AF-A0A1N6WYE3-F1
#
_cell.length_a   1.000
_cell.length_b   1.000
_cell.length_c   1.000
_cell.angle_alpha   90.00
_cell.angle_beta   90.00
_cell.angle_gamma   90.00
#
_symmetry.space_group_name_H-M   'P 1'
#
loop_
_entity.id
_entity.type
_entity.pdbx_description
1 polymer ?
#
loop_
_entity_poly.entity_id
_entity_poly.type
_entity_poly.pdbx_seq_one_letter_code
_entity_poly.pdbx_strand_id
1 'polypeptide(L)'
;MSKPEPARYRTTNWKSYNDALKRRGSLLVWLDRDMDWLAPKAGKPGRPPVFSDAAIQFCLMIKVLFGLPLRQTTGMVASILEMAGLDWPVPDFSTL
;
A
#
# COMPACT_ATOMS: atom_id res chain seq x y z
N MET A 1 29.57 -29.26 44.00
CA MET A 1 28.19 -28.73 43.95
C MET A 1 27.48 -29.40 42.77
N SER A 2 26.35 -30.04 43.01
CA SER A 2 25.52 -30.68 41.98
C SER A 2 24.78 -29.61 41.16
N LYS A 3 24.68 -29.82 39.85
CA LYS A 3 23.99 -28.90 38.93
C LYS A 3 22.47 -28.98 39.20
N PRO A 4 21.76 -27.85 39.35
CA PRO A 4 20.31 -27.87 39.55
C PRO A 4 19.60 -28.40 38.30
N GLU A 5 18.45 -29.04 38.49
CA GLU A 5 17.66 -29.55 37.38
C GLU A 5 17.20 -28.41 36.45
N PRO A 6 17.15 -28.66 35.13
CA PRO A 6 16.70 -27.65 34.18
C PRO A 6 15.22 -27.30 34.41
N ALA A 7 14.93 -26.00 34.53
CA ALA A 7 13.55 -25.54 34.61
C ALA A 7 12.78 -25.87 33.32
N ARG A 8 11.64 -26.55 33.47
CA ARG A 8 10.76 -26.93 32.36
C ARG A 8 9.75 -25.81 32.13
N TYR A 9 10.04 -24.91 31.20
CA TYR A 9 9.14 -23.81 30.85
C TYR A 9 8.04 -24.26 29.89
N ARG A 10 6.81 -23.79 30.10
CA ARG A 10 5.67 -24.00 29.19
C ARG A 10 5.30 -22.65 28.57
N THR A 11 5.35 -22.56 27.24
CA THR A 11 4.95 -21.35 26.50
C THR A 11 3.43 -21.16 26.58
N THR A 12 2.97 -20.21 27.40
CA THR A 12 1.54 -19.90 27.59
C THR A 12 1.03 -18.82 26.65
N ASN A 13 1.92 -18.05 26.02
CA ASN A 13 1.59 -16.87 25.23
C ASN A 13 1.65 -17.09 23.70
N TRP A 14 1.72 -18.35 23.24
CA TRP A 14 1.92 -18.67 21.82
C TRP A 14 0.90 -18.00 20.89
N LYS A 15 -0.38 -17.99 21.29
CA LYS A 15 -1.47 -17.35 20.52
C LYS A 15 -1.23 -15.85 20.37
N SER A 16 -1.03 -15.13 21.48
CA SER A 16 -0.79 -13.69 21.45
C SER A 16 0.50 -13.32 20.71
N TYR A 17 1.54 -14.15 20.81
CA TYR A 17 2.78 -13.96 20.08
C TYR A 17 2.56 -14.06 18.57
N ASN A 18 1.84 -15.08 18.11
CA ASN A 18 1.50 -15.24 16.70
C ASN A 18 0.60 -14.12 16.17
N ASP A 19 -0.38 -13.68 16.95
CA ASP A 19 -1.22 -12.55 16.56
C ASP A 19 -0.40 -11.26 16.41
N ALA A 20 0.58 -11.03 17.30
CA ALA A 20 1.51 -9.91 17.19
C ALA A 20 2.39 -10.02 15.93
N LEU A 21 2.87 -11.21 15.58
CA LEU A 21 3.63 -11.43 14.34
C LEU A 21 2.80 -11.14 13.09
N LYS A 22 1.54 -11.60 13.04
CA LYS A 22 0.63 -11.29 11.92
C LYS A 22 0.40 -9.79 11.78
N ARG A 23 0.17 -9.09 12.89
CA ARG A 23 -0.04 -7.63 12.89
C ARG A 23 1.16 -6.85 12.34
N ARG A 24 2.39 -7.37 12.47
CA ARG A 24 3.58 -6.72 11.88
C ARG A 24 3.55 -6.70 10.35
N GLY A 25 2.86 -7.65 9.72
CA GLY A 25 2.64 -7.67 8.27
C GLY A 25 1.37 -6.96 7.82
N SER A 26 0.57 -6.42 8.77
CA SER A 26 -0.63 -5.68 8.43
C SER A 26 -0.25 -4.33 7.82
N LEU A 27 -0.72 -4.08 6.60
CA LEU A 27 -0.57 -2.79 5.94
C LEU A 27 -1.81 -1.94 6.20
N LEU A 28 -1.61 -0.69 6.56
CA LEU A 28 -2.67 0.31 6.64
C LEU A 28 -2.27 1.47 5.74
N VAL A 29 -3.12 1.78 4.75
CA VAL A 29 -2.89 2.87 3.80
C VAL A 29 -3.83 4.02 4.17
N TRP A 30 -3.26 5.17 4.50
CA TRP A 30 -3.99 6.43 4.67
C TRP A 30 -3.87 7.24 3.39
N LEU A 31 -5.01 7.71 2.88
CA LEU A 31 -5.07 8.60 1.73
C LEU A 31 -5.68 9.93 2.18
N ASP A 32 -4.98 11.02 1.87
CA ASP A 32 -5.47 12.36 2.08
C ASP A 32 -6.59 12.65 1.08
N ARG A 33 -7.83 12.85 1.55
CA ARG A 33 -9.01 13.02 0.69
C ARG A 33 -9.00 14.34 -0.09
N ASP A 34 -8.22 15.31 0.36
CA ASP A 34 -8.12 16.63 -0.25
C ASP A 34 -6.94 16.69 -1.25
N MET A 35 -6.28 15.56 -1.50
CA MET A 35 -5.18 15.47 -2.45
C MET A 35 -5.64 15.77 -3.88
N ASP A 36 -4.88 16.61 -4.58
CA ASP A 36 -5.03 16.83 -6.02
C ASP A 36 -4.63 15.57 -6.78
N TRP A 37 -5.59 14.67 -7.00
CA TRP A 37 -5.37 13.42 -7.74
C TRP A 37 -5.24 13.64 -9.25
N LEU A 38 -6.06 14.55 -9.78
CA LEU A 38 -6.03 14.94 -11.18
C LEU A 38 -5.11 16.13 -11.39
N ALA A 39 -4.46 16.18 -12.55
CA ALA A 39 -3.62 17.32 -12.89
C ALA A 39 -4.48 18.57 -13.12
N PRO A 40 -3.97 19.77 -12.76
CA PRO A 40 -4.61 21.02 -13.13
C PRO A 40 -4.65 21.16 -14.66
N LYS A 41 -5.66 21.86 -15.16
CA LYS A 41 -5.81 22.12 -16.59
C LYS A 41 -4.57 22.84 -17.13
N ALA A 42 -3.81 22.17 -18.00
CA ALA A 42 -2.68 22.80 -18.67
C ALA A 42 -3.18 23.62 -19.87
N GLY A 43 -2.93 24.94 -19.86
CA GLY A 43 -3.24 25.84 -20.98
C GLY A 43 -2.26 25.76 -22.16
N LYS A 44 -1.51 24.65 -22.28
CA LYS A 44 -0.46 24.48 -23.29
C LYS A 44 -0.94 23.58 -24.43
N PRO A 45 -0.53 23.85 -25.69
CA PRO A 45 -0.81 22.95 -26.80
C PRO A 45 -0.20 21.56 -26.59
N GLY A 46 -0.89 20.51 -27.04
CA GLY A 46 -0.44 19.11 -26.95
C GLY A 46 -1.36 18.22 -26.11
N ARG A 47 -0.83 17.13 -25.56
CA ARG A 47 -1.55 16.24 -24.63
C ARG A 47 -1.29 16.70 -23.19
N PRO A 48 -2.24 17.39 -22.54
CA PRO A 48 -2.06 17.79 -21.15
C PRO A 48 -2.03 16.56 -20.24
N PRO A 49 -1.32 16.61 -19.10
CA PRO A 49 -1.37 15.55 -18.10
C PRO A 49 -2.80 15.43 -17.56
N VAL A 50 -3.23 14.20 -17.30
CA VAL A 50 -4.56 13.89 -16.72
C VAL A 50 -4.46 13.71 -15.21
N PHE A 51 -3.36 13.11 -14.74
CA PHE A 51 -3.10 12.80 -13.34
C PHE A 51 -1.98 13.67 -12.80
N SER A 52 -2.05 14.01 -11.52
CA SER A 52 -0.98 14.73 -10.85
C SER A 52 0.26 13.87 -10.71
N ASP A 53 1.43 14.51 -10.56
CA ASP A 53 2.69 13.80 -10.30
C ASP A 53 2.60 12.95 -9.03
N ALA A 54 1.84 13.41 -8.04
CA ALA A 54 1.66 12.70 -6.79
C ALA A 54 0.78 11.44 -6.93
N ALA A 55 -0.25 11.46 -7.79
CA ALA A 55 -1.03 10.26 -8.12
C ALA A 55 -0.16 9.22 -8.87
N ILE A 56 0.68 9.67 -9.81
CA ILE A 56 1.62 8.79 -10.53
C ILE A 56 2.64 8.19 -9.57
N GLN A 57 3.25 9.02 -8.70
CA GLN A 57 4.19 8.54 -7.69
C GLN A 57 3.56 7.53 -6.73
N PHE A 58 2.32 7.75 -6.29
CA PHE A 58 1.61 6.80 -5.44
C PHE A 58 1.48 5.43 -6.13
N CYS A 59 1.03 5.41 -7.39
CA CYS A 59 0.89 4.17 -8.16
C CYS A 59 2.23 3.43 -8.31
N LEU A 60 3.30 4.16 -8.66
CA LEU A 60 4.64 3.58 -8.82
C LEU A 60 5.23 3.12 -7.48
N MET A 61 4.91 3.78 -6.38
CA MET A 61 5.30 3.35 -5.04
C MET A 61 4.66 2.01 -4.69
N ILE A 62 3.35 1.85 -4.93
CA ILE A 62 2.65 0.56 -4.75
C ILE A 62 3.30 -0.53 -5.63
N LYS A 63 3.58 -0.21 -6.90
CA LYS A 63 4.28 -1.13 -7.81
C LYS A 63 5.59 -1.63 -7.21
N VAL A 64 6.43 -0.72 -6.72
CA VAL A 64 7.77 -1.05 -6.20
C VAL A 64 7.69 -1.78 -4.87
N LEU A 65 6.85 -1.33 -3.94
CA LEU A 65 6.70 -1.95 -2.62
C LEU A 65 6.25 -3.41 -2.70
N PHE A 66 5.38 -3.73 -3.66
CA PHE A 66 4.83 -5.08 -3.83
C PHE A 66 5.44 -5.86 -5.00
N GLY A 67 6.42 -5.28 -5.71
CA GLY A 67 7.09 -5.94 -6.84
C GLY A 67 6.15 -6.28 -8.00
N LEU A 68 5.11 -5.48 -8.23
CA LEU A 68 4.06 -5.79 -9.19
C LEU A 68 4.40 -5.35 -10.63
N PRO A 69 3.91 -6.07 -11.65
CA PRO A 69 3.75 -5.53 -13.01
C PRO A 69 2.76 -4.37 -13.05
N LEU A 70 2.85 -3.50 -14.06
CA LEU A 70 2.03 -2.29 -14.16
C LEU A 70 0.52 -2.59 -14.19
N ARG A 71 0.08 -3.60 -14.95
CA ARG A 71 -1.34 -4.00 -15.02
C ARG A 71 -1.89 -4.56 -13.69
N GLN A 72 -1.04 -5.18 -12.88
CA GLN A 72 -1.46 -5.63 -11.54
C GLN A 72 -1.48 -4.46 -10.56
N THR A 73 -0.56 -3.51 -10.73
CA THR A 73 -0.54 -2.26 -9.95
C THR A 73 -1.82 -1.46 -10.15
N THR A 74 -2.29 -1.29 -11.38
CA THR A 74 -3.54 -0.57 -11.65
C THR A 74 -4.73 -1.23 -10.95
N GLY A 75 -4.83 -2.56 -10.99
CA GLY A 75 -5.86 -3.31 -10.26
C GLY A 75 -5.77 -3.15 -8.74
N MET A 76 -4.58 -3.27 -8.17
CA MET A 76 -4.37 -3.09 -6.72
C MET A 76 -4.70 -1.67 -6.25
N VAL A 77 -4.27 -0.66 -7.00
CA VAL A 77 -4.59 0.75 -6.69
C VAL A 77 -6.10 0.97 -6.75
N ALA A 78 -6.79 0.43 -7.75
CA ALA A 78 -8.26 0.54 -7.84
C ALA A 78 -8.94 -0.04 -6.59
N SER A 79 -8.53 -1.23 -6.13
CA SER A 79 -9.07 -1.82 -4.90
C SER A 79 -8.75 -1.01 -3.64
N ILE A 80 -7.57 -0.40 -3.56
CA ILE A 80 -7.21 0.47 -2.43
C ILE A 80 -8.13 1.70 -2.38
N LEU A 81 -8.37 2.34 -3.53
CA LEU A 81 -9.25 3.50 -3.64
C LEU A 81 -10.70 3.15 -3.30
N GLU A 82 -11.19 2.01 -3.79
CA GLU A 82 -12.52 1.48 -3.47
C GLU A 82 -12.67 1.25 -1.96
N MET A 83 -11.69 0.59 -1.32
CA MET A 83 -11.70 0.38 0.14
C MET A 83 -11.61 1.69 0.94
N ALA A 84 -10.95 2.71 0.39
CA ALA A 84 -10.89 4.05 0.99
C ALA A 84 -12.17 4.87 0.78
N GLY A 85 -13.10 4.39 -0.07
CA GLY A 85 -14.32 5.09 -0.46
C GLY A 85 -14.06 6.30 -1.36
N LEU A 86 -13.01 6.24 -2.17
CA LEU A 86 -12.60 7.31 -3.09
C LEU A 86 -12.92 6.92 -4.53
N ASP A 87 -13.71 7.75 -5.22
CA ASP A 87 -14.08 7.56 -6.63
C ASP A 87 -13.05 8.18 -7.59
N TRP A 88 -11.76 8.02 -7.27
CA TRP A 88 -10.69 8.56 -8.09
C TRP A 88 -10.34 7.60 -9.24
N PRO A 89 -10.19 8.09 -10.48
CA PRO A 89 -9.78 7.24 -11.59
C PRO A 89 -8.34 6.75 -11.42
N VAL A 90 -8.03 5.57 -11.91
CA VAL A 90 -6.65 5.02 -11.88
C VAL A 90 -5.98 5.25 -13.23
N PRO A 91 -4.71 5.70 -13.26
CA PRO A 91 -3.94 5.77 -14.50
C PRO A 91 -3.85 4.41 -15.20
N ASP A 92 -3.92 4.40 -16.53
CA ASP A 92 -3.70 3.18 -17.30
C ASP A 92 -2.21 2.77 -17.25
N PHE A 93 -1.92 1.49 -17.41
CA PHE A 93 -0.55 0.98 -17.42
C PHE A 93 0.33 1.60 -18.52
N SER A 94 -0.27 2.13 -19.60
CA SER A 94 0.45 2.86 -20.66
C SER A 94 0.80 4.30 -20.29
N THR A 95 0.25 4.80 -19.18
CA THR A 95 0.45 6.17 -18.67
C THR A 95 1.19 6.21 -17.32
N LEU A 96 1.54 5.04 -16.78
CA LEU A 96 2.37 4.85 -15.58
C LEU A 96 3.84 4.60 -15.92
#